data_AF-A0A1Q3GSN6-F1
#
_entry.id   AF-A0A1Q3GSN6-F1
#
_cell.length_a   1.000
_cell.length_b   1.000
_cell.length_c   1.000
_cell.angle_alpha   90.00
_cell.angle_beta   90.00
_cell.angle_gamma   90.00
#
_symmetry.space_group_name_H-M   'P 1'
#
loop_
_entity.id
_entity.type
_entity.pdbx_description
1 polymer ?
#
loop_
_entity_poly.entity_id
_entity_poly.type
_entity_poly.pdbx_seq_one_letter_code
_entity_poly.pdbx_strand_id
1 'polypeptide(L)'
;MQFVKDPKKNKRLLLIVSILTIANLSIMATFPKLQLATEQNVHTKCHFNQAHQLVKESLLPLLKTKYSLSSDYKLFNNATTKQNCYFSGSLQLKQLDKPLTFKIFPKTETVLILDTKTNQFISAKSWVNQ
;
A
#
# COMPACT_ATOMS: atom_id res chain seq x y z
N MET A 1 -36.99 24.97 -23.50
CA MET A 1 -36.03 24.23 -24.37
C MET A 1 -36.26 24.67 -25.82
N GLN A 2 -35.44 25.56 -26.37
CA GLN A 2 -35.61 26.01 -27.75
C GLN A 2 -34.32 26.52 -28.43
N PHE A 3 -33.16 25.96 -28.07
CA PHE A 3 -31.87 26.35 -28.67
C PHE A 3 -31.38 25.42 -29.79
N VAL A 4 -32.20 24.49 -30.27
CA VAL A 4 -31.82 23.53 -31.32
C VAL A 4 -32.84 23.55 -32.44
N LYS A 5 -32.92 24.64 -33.20
CA LYS A 5 -33.73 24.67 -34.44
C LYS A 5 -32.97 25.05 -35.72
N ASP A 6 -31.72 25.53 -35.65
CA ASP A 6 -30.95 25.85 -36.86
C ASP A 6 -29.42 25.64 -36.71
N PRO A 7 -28.88 24.48 -37.13
CA PRO A 7 -27.43 24.21 -37.06
C PRO A 7 -26.60 25.01 -38.09
N LYS A 8 -27.22 25.58 -39.14
CA LYS A 8 -26.51 26.32 -40.20
C LYS A 8 -26.13 27.76 -39.81
N LYS A 9 -26.91 28.45 -38.96
CA LYS A 9 -26.66 29.86 -38.57
C LYS A 9 -25.68 30.02 -37.39
N ASN A 10 -25.57 29.00 -36.53
CA ASN A 10 -24.85 29.12 -35.25
C ASN A 10 -23.66 28.16 -35.12
N LYS A 11 -22.91 27.93 -36.22
CA LYS A 11 -21.71 27.06 -36.24
C LYS A 11 -20.68 27.43 -35.16
N ARG A 12 -20.46 28.73 -34.91
CA ARG A 12 -19.54 29.22 -33.86
C ARG A 12 -20.02 28.86 -32.45
N LEU A 13 -21.32 28.98 -32.19
CA LEU A 13 -21.90 28.63 -30.88
C LEU A 13 -21.80 27.12 -30.63
N LEU A 14 -22.06 26.32 -31.67
CA LEU A 14 -21.99 24.86 -31.60
C LEU A 14 -20.55 24.38 -31.33
N LEU A 15 -19.55 25.00 -31.99
CA LEU A 15 -18.12 24.77 -31.72
C LEU A 15 -17.73 25.11 -30.28
N ILE A 16 -18.17 26.26 -29.77
CA ILE A 16 -17.86 26.69 -28.39
C ILE A 16 -18.47 25.71 -27.37
N VAL A 17 -19.72 25.29 -27.58
CA VAL A 17 -20.39 24.31 -26.72
C VAL A 17 -19.69 22.95 -26.78
N SER A 18 -19.24 22.51 -27.96
CA SER A 18 -18.46 21.27 -28.12
C SER A 18 -17.11 21.33 -27.41
N ILE A 19 -16.38 22.46 -27.49
CA ILE A 19 -15.10 22.63 -26.79
C ILE A 19 -15.31 22.64 -25.27
N LEU A 20 -16.32 23.36 -24.76
CA LEU A 20 -16.67 23.41 -23.34
C LEU A 20 -17.05 22.03 -22.79
N THR A 21 -17.81 21.24 -23.56
CA THR A 21 -18.19 19.87 -23.17
C THR A 21 -17.00 18.93 -23.14
N ILE A 22 -16.10 18.99 -24.13
CA ILE A 22 -14.85 18.19 -24.14
C ILE A 22 -13.92 18.58 -22.99
N ALA A 23 -13.79 19.87 -22.70
CA ALA A 23 -12.98 20.35 -21.57
C ALA A 23 -13.55 19.85 -20.23
N ASN A 24 -14.86 19.97 -20.02
CA ASN A 24 -15.51 19.46 -18.80
C ASN A 24 -15.36 17.94 -18.65
N LEU A 25 -15.50 17.17 -19.73
CA LEU A 25 -15.27 15.73 -19.71
C LEU A 25 -13.81 15.37 -19.42
N SER A 26 -12.87 16.13 -19.98
CA SER A 26 -11.43 15.92 -19.78
C SER A 26 -11.03 16.20 -18.32
N ILE A 27 -11.59 17.26 -17.73
CA ILE A 27 -11.45 17.60 -16.30
C ILE A 27 -12.06 16.48 -15.44
N MET A 28 -13.31 16.08 -15.69
CA MET A 28 -13.96 14.98 -14.97
C MET A 28 -13.23 13.64 -15.11
N ALA A 29 -12.49 13.39 -16.19
CA ALA A 29 -11.72 12.17 -16.36
C ALA A 29 -10.37 12.20 -15.62
N THR A 30 -9.76 13.38 -15.46
CA THR A 30 -8.43 13.54 -14.85
C THR A 30 -8.49 13.72 -13.34
N PHE A 31 -9.44 14.50 -12.81
CA PHE A 31 -9.54 14.79 -11.38
C PHE A 31 -9.76 13.56 -10.48
N PRO A 32 -10.72 12.65 -10.75
CA PRO A 32 -10.92 11.46 -9.91
C PRO A 32 -9.74 10.50 -10.00
N LYS A 33 -9.06 10.40 -11.16
CA LYS A 33 -7.84 9.59 -11.30
C LYS A 33 -6.67 10.19 -10.49
N LEU A 34 -6.52 11.52 -10.51
CA LEU A 34 -5.53 12.21 -9.69
C LEU A 34 -5.82 11.99 -8.21
N GLN A 35 -7.06 12.17 -7.76
CA GLN A 35 -7.44 11.99 -6.36
C GLN A 35 -7.21 10.55 -5.89
N LEU A 36 -7.62 9.55 -6.67
CA LEU A 36 -7.40 8.12 -6.38
C LEU A 36 -5.91 7.77 -6.24
N ALA A 37 -5.08 8.24 -7.18
CA ALA A 37 -3.63 8.00 -7.14
C ALA A 37 -2.96 8.71 -5.95
N THR A 38 -3.39 9.93 -5.64
CA THR A 38 -2.84 10.71 -4.53
C THR A 38 -3.19 10.06 -3.19
N GLU A 39 -4.44 9.65 -2.99
CA GLU A 39 -4.86 8.94 -1.78
C GLU A 39 -4.17 7.58 -1.63
N GLN A 40 -3.97 6.84 -2.72
CA GLN A 40 -3.28 5.55 -2.68
C GLN A 40 -1.80 5.70 -2.30
N ASN A 41 -1.11 6.71 -2.83
CA ASN A 41 0.29 6.99 -2.51
C ASN A 41 0.47 7.48 -1.07
N VAL A 42 -0.40 8.37 -0.59
CA VAL A 42 -0.35 8.86 0.80
C VAL A 42 -0.64 7.73 1.78
N HIS A 43 -1.65 6.88 1.50
CA HIS A 43 -2.00 5.74 2.33
C HIS A 43 -0.89 4.69 2.40
N THR A 44 -0.33 4.29 1.25
CA THR A 44 0.75 3.29 1.21
C THR A 44 2.01 3.78 1.93
N LYS A 45 2.38 5.05 1.79
CA LYS A 45 3.54 5.64 2.50
C LYS A 45 3.31 5.74 4.01
N CYS A 46 2.13 6.16 4.45
CA CYS A 46 1.78 6.24 5.87
C CYS A 46 1.81 4.86 6.52
N HIS A 47 1.14 3.88 5.89
CA HIS A 47 1.09 2.51 6.40
C HIS A 47 2.46 1.82 6.36
N PHE A 48 3.33 2.16 5.41
CA PHE A 48 4.69 1.65 5.38
C PHE A 48 5.51 2.17 6.57
N ASN A 49 5.37 3.46 6.91
CA ASN A 49 5.99 4.01 8.12
C ASN A 49 5.44 3.36 9.40
N GLN A 50 4.13 3.14 9.47
CA GLN A 50 3.51 2.43 10.58
C GLN A 50 4.02 0.98 10.68
N ALA A 51 4.19 0.29 9.55
CA ALA A 51 4.78 -1.04 9.54
C ALA A 51 6.24 -1.03 10.04
N HIS A 52 7.02 0.00 9.71
CA HIS A 52 8.35 0.18 10.29
C HIS A 52 8.32 0.37 11.81
N GLN A 53 7.36 1.14 12.34
CA GLN A 53 7.17 1.32 13.78
C GLN A 53 6.79 0.00 14.45
N LEU A 54 5.83 -0.73 13.88
CA LEU A 54 5.43 -2.05 14.37
C LEU A 54 6.60 -3.04 14.43
N VAL A 55 7.50 -3.05 13.43
CA VAL A 55 8.74 -3.86 13.53
C VAL A 55 9.55 -3.48 14.76
N LYS A 56 9.81 -2.19 14.94
CA LYS A 56 10.67 -1.68 16.00
C LYS A 56 10.09 -1.89 17.40
N GLU A 57 8.78 -1.77 17.55
CA GLU A 57 8.09 -1.81 18.83
C GLU A 57 7.62 -3.21 19.23
N SER A 58 7.25 -4.06 18.26
CA SER A 58 6.72 -5.40 18.54
C SER A 58 7.71 -6.51 18.15
N LEU A 59 8.15 -6.55 16.89
CA LEU A 59 8.90 -7.70 16.37
C LEU A 59 10.34 -7.75 16.91
N LEU A 60 11.08 -6.65 16.87
CA LEU A 60 12.47 -6.64 17.35
C LEU A 60 12.56 -6.93 18.85
N PRO A 61 11.74 -6.34 19.75
CA PRO A 61 11.79 -6.65 21.17
C PRO A 61 11.45 -8.11 21.47
N LEU A 62 10.45 -8.68 20.78
CA LEU A 62 10.10 -10.11 20.92
C LEU A 62 11.23 -11.05 20.49
N LEU A 63 12.06 -10.64 19.52
CA LEU A 63 13.18 -11.46 19.07
C LEU A 63 14.44 -11.25 19.91
N LYS A 64 14.66 -10.07 20.51
CA LYS A 64 15.78 -9.80 21.42
C LYS A 64 15.79 -10.70 22.66
N THR A 65 14.64 -11.19 23.10
CA THR A 65 14.54 -12.05 24.28
C THR A 65 15.16 -13.43 24.06
N LYS A 66 15.15 -13.94 22.82
CA LYS A 66 15.61 -15.30 22.48
C LYS A 66 16.82 -15.31 21.54
N TYR A 67 17.03 -14.26 20.73
CA TYR A 67 18.04 -14.23 19.68
C TYR A 67 18.91 -12.96 19.69
N SER A 68 20.18 -13.12 19.31
CA SER A 68 21.06 -11.98 19.05
C SER A 68 20.71 -11.36 17.68
N LEU A 69 20.10 -10.18 17.70
CA LEU A 69 19.72 -9.47 16.47
C LEU A 69 20.95 -8.94 15.74
N SER A 70 21.02 -9.17 14.43
CA SER A 70 21.78 -8.27 13.56
C SER A 70 20.90 -7.04 13.31
N SER A 71 21.50 -5.86 13.36
CA SER A 71 20.82 -4.57 13.48
C SER A 71 19.90 -4.21 12.30
N ASP A 72 20.01 -4.94 11.19
CA ASP A 72 19.45 -4.53 9.91
C ASP A 72 18.31 -5.45 9.46
N TYR A 73 17.09 -4.92 9.54
CA TYR A 73 15.92 -5.51 8.89
C TYR A 73 15.61 -4.77 7.60
N LYS A 74 15.13 -5.49 6.58
CA LYS A 74 14.64 -4.90 5.32
C LYS A 74 13.13 -5.04 5.27
N LEU A 75 12.43 -3.94 4.99
CA LEU A 75 11.00 -3.94 4.74
C LEU A 75 10.76 -3.54 3.28
N PHE A 76 9.96 -4.33 2.57
CA PHE A 76 9.66 -4.14 1.16
C PHE A 76 8.24 -3.60 0.99
N ASN A 77 8.12 -2.50 0.27
CA ASN A 77 6.83 -1.89 -0.07
C ASN A 77 6.17 -2.66 -1.23
N ASN A 78 5.59 -3.81 -0.90
CA ASN A 78 4.92 -4.69 -1.86
C ASN A 78 3.39 -4.56 -1.80
N ALA A 79 2.85 -3.51 -1.16
CA ALA A 79 1.41 -3.36 -1.00
C ALA A 79 0.73 -3.01 -2.34
N THR A 80 0.02 -3.98 -2.91
CA THR A 80 -0.63 -3.84 -4.22
C THR A 80 -2.04 -3.25 -4.16
N THR A 81 -2.73 -3.30 -3.01
CA THR A 81 -4.13 -2.86 -2.90
C THR A 81 -4.45 -2.19 -1.55
N LYS A 82 -5.38 -1.22 -1.55
CA LYS A 82 -5.88 -0.56 -0.32
C LYS A 82 -6.56 -1.55 0.65
N GLN A 83 -7.23 -2.58 0.12
CA GLN A 83 -7.99 -3.56 0.93
C GLN A 83 -7.09 -4.57 1.66
N ASN A 84 -6.02 -5.04 1.00
CA ASN A 84 -5.04 -5.98 1.57
C ASN A 84 -3.66 -5.31 1.61
N CYS A 85 -3.56 -4.21 2.35
CA CYS A 85 -2.30 -3.52 2.56
C CYS A 85 -1.43 -4.34 3.52
N TYR A 86 -0.48 -5.10 2.97
CA TYR A 86 0.54 -5.82 3.73
C TYR A 86 1.93 -5.50 3.17
N PHE A 87 2.92 -5.58 4.05
CA PHE A 87 4.32 -5.38 3.72
C PHE A 87 5.12 -6.60 4.10
N SER A 88 5.96 -7.07 3.19
CA SER A 88 6.86 -8.19 3.45
C SER A 88 8.23 -7.65 3.86
N GLY A 89 8.91 -8.31 4.78
CA GLY A 89 10.27 -7.97 5.16
C GLY A 89 11.12 -9.20 5.39
N SER A 90 12.43 -8.97 5.49
CA SER A 90 13.41 -9.97 5.88
C SER A 90 14.29 -9.44 7.01
N LEU A 91 14.62 -10.33 7.95
CA LEU A 91 15.46 -10.04 9.10
C LEU A 91 16.55 -11.09 9.19
N GLN A 92 17.82 -10.67 9.19
CA GLN A 92 18.92 -11.59 9.44
C GLN A 92 19.14 -11.73 10.95
N LEU A 93 19.00 -12.95 11.46
CA LEU A 93 19.32 -13.31 12.84
C LEU A 93 20.69 -13.98 12.85
N LYS A 94 21.57 -13.62 13.79
CA LYS A 94 22.95 -14.16 13.82
C LYS A 94 22.99 -15.68 14.02
N GLN A 95 21.96 -16.25 14.63
CA GLN A 95 21.84 -17.68 14.95
C GLN A 95 21.11 -18.48 13.85
N LEU A 96 20.58 -17.84 12.81
CA LEU A 96 19.92 -18.51 11.69
C LEU A 96 20.75 -18.33 10.43
N ASP A 97 21.03 -19.44 9.76
CA ASP A 97 21.72 -19.44 8.46
C ASP A 97 20.90 -18.75 7.36
N LYS A 98 19.56 -18.70 7.53
CA LYS A 98 18.64 -18.11 6.56
C LYS A 98 17.95 -16.87 7.14
N PRO A 99 17.70 -15.83 6.32
CA PRO A 99 16.96 -14.66 6.75
C PRO A 99 15.52 -15.04 7.08
N LEU A 100 15.04 -14.53 8.21
CA LEU A 100 13.66 -14.69 8.65
C LEU A 100 12.76 -13.82 7.76
N THR A 101 11.80 -14.43 7.08
CA THR A 101 10.83 -13.69 6.26
C THR A 101 9.57 -13.43 7.07
N PHE A 102 9.07 -12.19 7.04
CA PHE A 102 7.87 -11.79 7.77
C PHE A 102 6.93 -10.94 6.93
N LYS A 103 5.66 -10.86 7.33
CA LYS A 103 4.62 -10.02 6.77
C LYS A 103 3.99 -9.19 7.88
N ILE A 104 3.71 -7.93 7.57
CA ILE A 104 3.10 -6.97 8.49
C ILE A 104 1.83 -6.43 7.88
N PHE A 105 0.78 -6.45 8.68
CA PHE A 105 -0.52 -5.92 8.34
C PHE A 105 -0.78 -4.71 9.25
N PRO A 106 -0.44 -3.49 8.82
CA PRO A 106 -0.54 -2.29 9.66
C PRO A 106 -1.97 -1.99 10.10
N LYS A 107 -2.98 -2.35 9.29
CA LYS A 107 -4.40 -2.14 9.63
C LYS A 107 -4.86 -2.95 10.85
N THR A 108 -4.34 -4.16 10.99
CA THR A 108 -4.68 -5.09 12.08
C THR A 108 -3.56 -5.17 13.12
N GLU A 109 -2.49 -4.42 12.94
CA GLU A 109 -1.27 -4.44 13.76
C GLU A 109 -0.69 -5.85 13.96
N THR A 110 -0.91 -6.74 12.98
CA THR A 110 -0.46 -8.13 13.07
C THR A 110 0.85 -8.34 12.33
N VAL A 111 1.74 -9.10 12.96
CA VAL A 111 3.01 -9.55 12.38
C VAL A 111 3.00 -11.07 12.27
N LEU A 112 3.17 -11.56 11.04
CA LEU A 112 3.27 -12.97 10.73
C LEU A 112 4.68 -13.32 10.25
N ILE A 113 5.19 -14.45 10.68
CA ILE A 113 6.51 -14.97 10.34
C ILE A 113 6.33 -16.20 9.47
N LEU A 114 7.12 -16.33 8.41
CA LEU A 114 7.15 -17.53 7.58
C LEU A 114 7.89 -18.63 8.34
N ASP A 115 7.16 -19.69 8.69
CA ASP A 115 7.75 -20.91 9.22
C ASP A 115 8.33 -21.74 8.06
N THR A 116 9.63 -22.00 8.11
CA THR A 116 10.34 -22.77 7.08
C THR A 116 10.00 -24.25 7.09
N LYS A 117 9.44 -24.79 8.19
CA LYS A 117 9.04 -26.21 8.27
C LYS A 117 7.70 -26.45 7.59
N THR A 118 6.74 -25.57 7.85
CA THR A 118 5.36 -25.70 7.34
C THR A 118 5.12 -24.91 6.06
N ASN A 119 6.03 -24.00 5.68
CA ASN A 119 5.84 -22.99 4.63
C ASN A 119 4.60 -22.12 4.83
N GLN A 120 4.12 -21.98 6.08
CA GLN A 120 2.95 -21.18 6.42
C GLN A 120 3.36 -19.93 7.22
N PHE A 121 2.55 -18.89 7.12
CA PHE A 121 2.70 -17.68 7.91
C PHE A 121 2.01 -17.86 9.26
N ILE A 122 2.80 -17.90 10.34
CA ILE A 122 2.30 -18.05 11.71
C ILE A 122 2.53 -16.78 12.53
N SER A 123 1.84 -16.64 13.66
CA SER A 123 2.01 -15.46 14.51
C SER A 123 3.43 -15.38 15.08
N ALA A 124 3.95 -14.15 15.25
CA ALA A 124 5.28 -13.96 15.80
C ALA A 124 5.46 -14.60 17.19
N LYS A 125 4.43 -14.54 18.05
CA LYS A 125 4.44 -15.16 19.37
C LYS A 125 4.51 -16.69 19.28
N SER A 126 3.74 -17.30 18.38
CA SER A 126 3.76 -18.75 18.16
C SER A 126 5.11 -19.22 17.66
N TRP A 127 5.73 -18.48 16.73
CA TRP A 127 7.05 -18.82 16.19
C TRP A 127 8.16 -18.73 17.24
N VAL A 128 8.14 -17.72 18.12
CA VAL A 128 9.13 -17.59 19.20
C VAL A 128 9.00 -18.70 20.26
N ASN A 129 7.81 -19.25 20.47
CA ASN A 129 7.56 -20.32 21.44
C ASN A 129 7.81 -21.75 20.91
N GLN A 130 8.16 -21.90 19.62
CA GLN A 130 8.63 -23.17 19.05
C GLN A 130 10.09 -23.46 19.46
#